data_AF-A0AAD4EG89-F1
#
_entry.id   AF-A0AAD4EG89-F1
#
_cell.length_a   1.000
_cell.length_b   1.000
_cell.length_c   1.000
_cell.angle_alpha   90.00
_cell.angle_beta   90.00
_cell.angle_gamma   90.00
#
_symmetry.space_group_name_H-M   'P 1'
#
loop_
_entity.id
_entity.type
_entity.pdbx_description
1 polymer ?
#
loop_
_entity_poly.entity_id
_entity_poly.type
_entity_poly.pdbx_seq_one_letter_code
_entity_poly.pdbx_strand_id
1 'polypeptide(L)'
;MELDDHYPDGSGNVTKDSSPELTCVRSCDWTDQPCGLFIEVNKARIEDHLWFWHGVEARKETPCKFEDCPDPQAMQKLGRHIDGVHFATSYRCPYCQKLSSRTDAAARHQKTCKPLLNSRAHAEHWKYAFCPQAMIKSVSGYIVPAKNTT
;
A
#
# COMPACT_ATOMS: atom_id res chain seq x y z
N MET A 1 24.69 26.60 3.24
CA MET A 1 24.02 25.58 4.07
C MET A 1 23.79 24.42 3.12
N GLU A 2 24.72 23.48 3.13
CA GLU A 2 24.74 22.34 2.20
C GLU A 2 23.81 21.26 2.77
N LEU A 3 22.96 20.67 1.93
CA LEU A 3 22.02 19.61 2.30
C LEU A 3 22.74 18.27 2.15
N ASP A 4 22.83 17.51 3.24
CA ASP A 4 23.42 16.17 3.27
C ASP A 4 22.55 15.15 2.49
N ASP A 5 23.09 14.63 1.40
CA ASP A 5 22.50 13.64 0.48
C ASP A 5 22.65 12.19 0.98
N HIS A 6 22.14 11.87 2.17
CA HIS A 6 22.09 10.48 2.66
C HIS A 6 20.71 10.11 3.20
N TYR A 7 19.74 9.92 2.29
CA TYR A 7 18.52 9.17 2.60
C TYR A 7 18.64 7.77 2.00
N PRO A 8 18.59 6.68 2.80
CA PRO A 8 18.65 5.34 2.26
C PRO A 8 17.37 5.04 1.46
N ASP A 9 17.54 4.61 0.22
CA ASP A 9 16.51 3.98 -0.60
C ASP A 9 16.14 2.65 0.05
N GLY A 10 15.18 2.69 0.98
CA GLY A 10 14.77 1.56 1.78
C GLY A 10 13.42 1.03 1.32
N SER A 11 13.41 -0.06 0.53
CA SER A 11 12.19 -0.85 0.37
C SER A 11 11.81 -1.46 1.73
N GLY A 12 10.85 -0.86 2.43
CA GLY A 12 10.42 -1.30 3.76
C GLY A 12 9.27 -2.31 3.67
N ASN A 13 9.48 -3.54 4.14
CA ASN A 13 8.35 -4.44 4.40
C ASN A 13 7.65 -4.01 5.69
N VAL A 14 6.45 -3.43 5.58
CA VAL A 14 5.67 -2.97 6.74
C VAL A 14 4.75 -4.11 7.19
N THR A 15 5.20 -4.91 8.16
CA THR A 15 4.28 -5.75 8.93
C THR A 15 3.36 -4.84 9.75
N LYS A 16 2.10 -5.21 9.90
CA LYS A 16 1.11 -4.46 10.72
C LYS A 16 1.45 -4.43 12.24
N ASP A 17 2.61 -5.00 12.61
CA ASP A 17 3.26 -4.97 13.92
C ASP A 17 4.38 -3.92 14.02
N SER A 18 4.57 -3.10 12.99
CA SER A 18 5.36 -1.87 13.13
C SER A 18 4.54 -0.88 13.95
N SER A 19 5.18 -0.29 14.98
CA SER A 19 4.59 0.63 15.93
C SER A 19 3.55 1.57 15.28
N PRO A 20 2.44 1.91 15.96
CA PRO A 20 1.44 2.88 15.48
C PRO A 20 2.00 4.29 15.18
N GLU A 21 3.30 4.47 15.36
CA GLU A 21 4.07 5.70 15.24
C GLU A 21 4.75 5.87 13.88
N LEU A 22 4.64 4.93 12.92
CA LEU A 22 5.30 5.04 11.62
C LEU A 22 4.31 4.87 10.45
N THR A 23 4.50 5.66 9.39
CA THR A 23 3.75 5.56 8.13
C THR A 23 4.68 5.62 6.93
N CYS A 24 4.26 5.02 5.81
CA CYS A 24 4.99 5.04 4.54
C CYS A 24 4.40 6.09 3.61
N VAL A 25 5.23 6.98 3.10
CA VAL A 25 4.86 8.06 2.19
C VAL A 25 5.65 8.02 0.88
N ARG A 26 5.06 8.55 -0.19
CA ARG A 26 5.67 8.69 -1.53
C ARG A 26 5.46 10.11 -2.05
N SER A 27 6.35 10.61 -2.89
CA SER A 27 6.14 11.89 -3.58
C SER A 27 4.90 11.80 -4.48
N CYS A 28 4.19 12.92 -4.61
CA CYS A 28 3.17 13.09 -5.63
C CYS A 28 3.83 13.60 -6.92
N ASP A 29 3.83 12.76 -7.95
CA ASP A 29 4.40 13.06 -9.27
C ASP A 29 3.28 13.33 -10.30
N TRP A 30 2.21 13.98 -9.86
CA TRP A 30 1.06 14.35 -10.68
C TRP A 30 1.37 15.60 -11.52
N THR A 31 1.09 15.57 -12.84
CA THR A 31 1.72 16.45 -13.84
C THR A 31 1.09 17.84 -14.06
N ASP A 32 0.07 18.27 -13.30
CA ASP A 32 -0.60 19.56 -13.55
C ASP A 32 0.17 20.78 -12.98
N GLN A 33 0.79 20.67 -11.81
CA GLN A 33 1.71 21.62 -11.19
C GLN A 33 2.72 20.83 -10.32
N PRO A 34 3.90 21.39 -9.94
CA PRO A 34 4.77 20.70 -9.00
C PRO A 34 4.04 20.56 -7.66
N CYS A 35 3.42 19.41 -7.45
CA CYS A 35 2.69 19.12 -6.23
C CYS A 35 3.64 19.20 -5.04
N GLY A 36 4.80 18.54 -5.14
CA GLY A 36 5.87 18.59 -4.14
C GLY A 36 5.48 18.03 -2.77
N LEU A 37 4.27 17.48 -2.63
CA LEU A 37 3.75 16.91 -1.39
C LEU A 37 3.97 15.40 -1.35
N PHE A 38 4.04 14.89 -0.12
CA PHE A 38 4.11 13.46 0.15
C PHE A 38 2.72 12.91 0.46
N ILE A 39 2.41 11.73 -0.09
CA ILE A 39 1.14 11.03 0.06
C ILE A 39 1.41 9.76 0.87
N GLU A 40 0.62 9.53 1.93
CA GLU A 40 0.58 8.24 2.61
C GLU A 40 0.13 7.14 1.63
N VAL A 41 0.88 6.02 1.56
CA VAL A 41 0.63 4.90 0.63
C VAL A 41 -0.62 4.13 1.05
N ASN A 42 -1.79 4.71 0.78
CA ASN A 42 -3.11 4.20 1.13
C ASN A 42 -4.17 4.78 0.18
N LYS A 43 -5.05 3.93 -0.36
CA LYS A 43 -6.15 4.32 -1.25
C LYS A 43 -6.91 5.57 -0.77
N ALA A 44 -7.35 5.61 0.48
CA ALA A 44 -8.17 6.71 0.99
C ALA A 44 -7.37 8.02 1.01
N ARG A 45 -6.12 7.95 1.47
CA ARG A 45 -5.22 9.10 1.52
C ARG A 45 -4.85 9.62 0.13
N ILE A 46 -4.70 8.72 -0.84
CA ILE A 46 -4.49 9.09 -2.23
C ILE A 46 -5.74 9.77 -2.79
N GLU A 47 -6.94 9.21 -2.57
CA GLU A 47 -8.20 9.83 -3.04
C GLU A 47 -8.41 11.22 -2.43
N ASP A 48 -8.20 11.37 -1.13
CA ASP A 48 -8.26 12.66 -0.45
C ASP A 48 -7.25 13.64 -1.06
N HIS A 49 -6.00 13.20 -1.25
CA HIS A 49 -4.96 14.03 -1.85
C HIS A 49 -5.33 14.52 -3.25
N LEU A 50 -5.80 13.63 -4.11
CA LEU A 50 -6.21 13.99 -5.46
C LEU A 50 -7.39 14.97 -5.46
N TRP A 51 -8.33 14.83 -4.54
CA TRP A 51 -9.49 15.71 -4.44
C TRP A 51 -9.10 17.13 -4.01
N PHE A 52 -8.38 17.24 -2.89
CA PHE A 52 -8.06 18.52 -2.28
C PHE A 52 -6.98 19.31 -3.05
N TRP A 53 -5.98 18.63 -3.65
CA TRP A 53 -4.84 19.29 -4.29
C TRP A 53 -4.92 19.31 -5.83
N HIS A 54 -5.59 18.34 -6.44
CA HIS A 54 -5.68 18.23 -7.91
C HIS A 54 -7.12 18.35 -8.44
N GLY A 55 -8.10 18.62 -7.56
CA GLY A 55 -9.50 18.81 -7.96
C GLY A 55 -10.15 17.56 -8.56
N VAL A 56 -9.62 16.37 -8.28
CA VAL A 56 -10.15 15.11 -8.80
C VAL A 56 -11.39 14.71 -8.00
N GLU A 57 -12.54 14.69 -8.65
CA GLU A 57 -13.81 14.35 -8.02
C GLU A 57 -14.06 12.83 -8.04
N ALA A 58 -14.45 12.24 -6.91
CA ALA A 58 -14.62 10.79 -6.76
C ALA A 58 -15.64 10.13 -7.71
N ARG A 59 -16.58 10.90 -8.25
CA ARG A 59 -17.63 10.42 -9.18
C ARG A 59 -17.33 10.70 -10.64
N LYS A 60 -16.27 11.46 -10.92
CA LYS A 60 -15.90 11.87 -12.27
C LYS A 60 -14.75 11.03 -12.76
N GLU A 61 -14.91 10.46 -13.95
CA GLU A 61 -13.83 9.76 -14.61
C GLU A 61 -12.75 10.77 -15.00
N THR A 62 -11.56 10.59 -14.42
CA THR A 62 -10.42 11.46 -14.66
C THR A 62 -9.25 10.59 -15.10
N PRO A 63 -8.53 10.94 -16.18
CA PRO A 63 -7.33 10.21 -16.58
C PRO A 63 -6.26 10.28 -15.48
N CYS A 64 -5.50 9.21 -15.31
CA CYS A 64 -4.33 9.26 -14.43
C CYS A 64 -3.27 10.16 -15.07
N LYS A 65 -2.73 11.10 -14.29
CA LYS A 65 -1.73 12.08 -14.73
C LYS A 65 -0.41 11.97 -13.99
N PHE A 66 -0.10 10.84 -13.36
CA PHE A 66 1.23 10.59 -12.83
C PHE A 66 2.25 10.48 -13.96
N GLU A 67 3.46 11.00 -13.75
CA GLU A 67 4.51 11.18 -14.78
C GLU A 67 4.77 9.92 -15.65
N ASP A 68 4.81 8.74 -15.04
CA ASP A 68 5.10 7.45 -15.71
C ASP A 68 3.91 6.50 -15.76
N CYS A 69 2.70 7.01 -16.01
CA CYS A 69 1.52 6.14 -16.06
C CYS A 69 1.48 5.26 -17.32
N PRO A 70 1.49 3.92 -17.17
CA PRO A 70 1.40 3.00 -18.32
C PRO A 70 0.00 2.94 -18.94
N ASP A 71 -1.03 3.37 -18.22
CA ASP A 71 -2.43 3.34 -18.68
C ASP A 71 -3.21 4.56 -18.15
N PRO A 72 -3.05 5.74 -18.79
CA PRO A 72 -3.64 7.00 -18.33
C PRO A 72 -5.12 7.15 -18.68
N GLN A 73 -5.86 6.06 -18.87
CA GLN A 73 -7.29 6.11 -19.18
C GLN A 73 -8.09 6.75 -18.04
N ALA A 74 -9.28 7.27 -18.38
CA ALA A 74 -10.18 7.85 -17.39
C ALA A 74 -10.71 6.74 -16.46
N MET A 75 -10.54 6.93 -15.15
CA MET A 75 -10.94 5.93 -14.16
C MET A 75 -11.70 6.55 -13.00
N GLN A 76 -12.74 5.88 -12.51
CA GLN A 76 -13.41 6.26 -11.25
C GLN A 76 -12.61 5.85 -10.00
N LYS A 77 -11.58 5.02 -10.15
CA LYS A 77 -10.85 4.37 -9.04
C LYS A 77 -9.37 4.73 -9.04
N LEU A 78 -9.05 6.00 -9.24
CA LEU A 78 -7.68 6.51 -9.31
C LEU A 78 -6.85 6.17 -8.08
N GLY A 79 -7.39 6.27 -6.86
CA GLY A 79 -6.63 5.93 -5.65
C GLY A 79 -6.13 4.48 -5.63
N ARG A 80 -6.94 3.54 -6.13
CA ARG A 80 -6.53 2.14 -6.26
C ARG A 80 -5.55 1.94 -7.40
N HIS A 81 -5.74 2.65 -8.52
CA HIS A 81 -4.80 2.62 -9.64
C HIS A 81 -3.42 3.09 -9.18
N ILE A 82 -3.34 4.24 -8.51
CA ILE A 82 -2.07 4.80 -8.00
C ILE A 82 -1.42 3.90 -6.95
N ASP A 83 -2.19 3.40 -5.97
CA ASP A 83 -1.65 2.48 -4.93
C ASP A 83 -0.96 1.25 -5.54
N GLY A 84 -1.54 0.67 -6.61
CA GLY A 84 -0.99 -0.53 -7.25
C GLY A 84 0.07 -0.25 -8.32
N VAL A 85 -0.14 0.77 -9.16
CA VAL A 85 0.69 1.04 -10.35
C VAL A 85 1.86 1.95 -10.01
N HIS A 86 1.63 3.01 -9.24
CA HIS A 86 2.65 4.03 -8.95
C HIS A 86 3.36 3.82 -7.61
N PHE A 87 2.68 3.25 -6.63
CA PHE A 87 3.26 2.96 -5.31
C PHE A 87 3.64 1.49 -5.11
N ALA A 88 3.37 0.64 -6.12
CA ALA A 88 3.72 -0.78 -6.15
C ALA A 88 3.28 -1.56 -4.89
N THR A 89 2.17 -1.16 -4.27
CA THR A 89 1.67 -1.82 -3.06
C THR A 89 1.33 -3.27 -3.37
N SER A 90 1.86 -4.18 -2.55
CA SER A 90 1.58 -5.60 -2.64
C SER A 90 1.32 -6.23 -1.27
N TYR A 91 0.73 -7.41 -1.29
CA TYR A 91 0.32 -8.16 -0.12
C TYR A 91 0.91 -9.56 -0.21
N ARG A 92 1.81 -9.87 0.72
CA ARG A 92 2.53 -11.13 0.78
C ARG A 92 1.84 -12.09 1.75
N CYS A 93 1.62 -13.31 1.27
CA CYS A 93 1.12 -14.40 2.11
C CYS A 93 2.22 -14.90 3.04
N PRO A 94 2.03 -14.88 4.37
CA PRO A 94 3.08 -15.35 5.28
C PRO A 94 3.35 -16.86 5.18
N TYR A 95 2.40 -17.63 4.63
CA TYR A 95 2.49 -19.09 4.57
C TYR A 95 3.10 -19.63 3.28
N CYS A 96 2.80 -19.01 2.13
CA CYS A 96 3.31 -19.47 0.83
C CYS A 96 4.10 -18.41 0.06
N GLN A 97 4.32 -17.24 0.65
CA GLN A 97 5.08 -16.12 0.08
C GLN A 97 4.49 -15.54 -1.22
N LYS A 98 3.32 -15.99 -1.66
CA LYS A 98 2.64 -15.47 -2.85
C LYS A 98 2.30 -13.99 -2.65
N LEU A 99 2.66 -13.19 -3.65
CA LEU A 99 2.32 -11.77 -3.74
C LEU A 99 0.97 -11.60 -4.43
N SER A 100 0.19 -10.64 -3.92
CA SER A 100 -1.04 -10.15 -4.54
C SER A 100 -0.96 -8.63 -4.62
N SER A 101 -1.30 -8.04 -5.76
CA SER A 101 -1.34 -6.57 -5.92
C SER A 101 -2.52 -5.90 -5.20
N ARG A 102 -3.40 -6.68 -4.56
CA ARG A 102 -4.65 -6.18 -3.95
C ARG A 102 -4.98 -6.91 -2.66
N THR A 103 -5.58 -6.19 -1.72
CA THR A 103 -6.02 -6.70 -0.42
C THR A 103 -7.12 -7.77 -0.55
N ASP A 104 -8.09 -7.58 -1.44
CA ASP A 104 -9.17 -8.55 -1.64
C ASP A 104 -8.70 -9.83 -2.35
N ALA A 105 -7.75 -9.69 -3.28
CA ALA A 105 -7.10 -10.83 -3.92
C ALA A 105 -6.29 -11.65 -2.90
N ALA A 106 -5.56 -10.95 -2.03
CA ALA A 106 -4.84 -11.52 -0.89
C ALA A 106 -5.77 -12.27 0.09
N ALA A 107 -6.88 -11.66 0.49
CA ALA A 107 -7.86 -12.28 1.38
C ALA A 107 -8.48 -13.55 0.75
N ARG A 108 -8.84 -13.49 -0.53
CA ARG A 108 -9.33 -14.66 -1.28
C ARG A 108 -8.28 -15.74 -1.40
N HIS A 109 -7.01 -15.38 -1.60
CA HIS A 109 -5.90 -16.32 -1.64
C HIS A 109 -5.72 -17.04 -0.29
N GLN A 110 -5.79 -16.34 0.84
CA GLN A 110 -5.64 -16.98 2.16
C GLN A 110 -6.65 -18.12 2.36
N LYS A 111 -7.90 -17.95 1.94
CA LYS A 111 -8.95 -18.97 2.05
C LYS A 111 -8.60 -20.30 1.36
N THR A 112 -7.74 -20.27 0.34
CA THR A 112 -7.35 -21.44 -0.46
C THR A 112 -5.85 -21.76 -0.36
N CYS A 113 -5.14 -21.12 0.57
CA CYS A 113 -3.71 -21.28 0.74
C CYS A 113 -3.38 -22.64 1.39
N LYS A 114 -2.87 -23.60 0.61
CA LYS A 114 -2.57 -24.96 1.12
C LYS A 114 -1.66 -24.97 2.36
N PRO A 115 -0.55 -24.22 2.41
CA PRO A 115 0.28 -24.18 3.62
C PRO A 115 -0.46 -23.65 4.87
N LEU A 116 -1.35 -22.67 4.72
CA LEU A 116 -2.20 -22.20 5.82
C LEU A 116 -3.17 -23.30 6.28
N LEU A 117 -3.85 -23.96 5.34
CA LEU A 117 -4.81 -25.02 5.64
C LEU A 117 -4.13 -26.21 6.35
N ASN A 118 -2.93 -26.59 5.91
CA ASN A 118 -2.13 -27.63 6.56
C ASN A 118 -1.72 -27.23 7.98
N SER A 119 -1.30 -25.97 8.17
CA SER A 119 -0.94 -25.44 9.50
C SER A 119 -2.14 -25.48 10.45
N ARG A 120 -3.33 -25.12 9.95
CA ARG A 120 -4.58 -25.19 10.70
C ARG A 120 -4.93 -26.63 11.08
N ALA A 121 -4.91 -27.55 10.12
CA ALA A 121 -5.20 -28.96 10.38
C ALA A 121 -4.21 -29.59 11.37
N HIS A 122 -2.93 -29.21 11.30
CA HIS A 122 -1.93 -29.63 12.26
C HIS A 122 -2.23 -29.12 13.68
N ALA A 123 -2.56 -27.83 13.82
CA ALA A 123 -2.96 -27.27 15.11
C ALA A 123 -4.23 -27.94 15.67
N GLU A 124 -5.22 -28.22 14.82
CA GLU A 124 -6.45 -28.95 15.19
C GLU A 124 -6.13 -30.37 15.69
N HIS A 125 -5.22 -31.10 15.02
CA HIS A 125 -4.80 -32.43 15.43
C HIS A 125 -4.14 -32.45 16.82
N TRP A 126 -3.28 -31.48 17.10
CA TRP A 126 -2.59 -31.35 18.39
C TRP A 126 -3.34 -30.52 19.43
N LYS A 127 -4.58 -30.10 19.14
CA LYS A 127 -5.42 -29.25 20.01
C LYS A 127 -4.73 -27.95 20.43
N TYR A 128 -3.91 -27.38 19.55
CA TYR A 128 -3.28 -26.08 19.77
C TYR A 128 -4.18 -24.94 19.30
N ALA A 129 -4.07 -23.81 19.99
CA ALA A 129 -4.70 -22.58 19.52
C ALA A 129 -4.07 -22.17 18.18
N PHE A 130 -4.93 -21.97 17.16
CA PHE A 130 -4.50 -21.54 15.84
C PHE A 130 -4.89 -20.08 15.61
N CYS A 131 -3.89 -19.21 15.52
CA CYS A 131 -4.07 -17.80 15.17
C CYS A 131 -3.45 -17.55 13.77
N PRO A 132 -4.26 -17.32 12.72
CA PRO A 132 -3.72 -17.07 11.39
C PRO A 132 -3.00 -15.72 11.34
N GLN A 133 -1.80 -15.71 10.74
CA GLN A 133 -1.03 -14.49 10.49
C GLN A 133 -1.71 -13.64 9.42
N ALA A 134 -1.74 -12.32 9.66
CA ALA A 134 -2.24 -11.36 8.69
C ALA A 134 -1.35 -11.31 7.44
N MET A 135 -1.92 -10.89 6.31
CA MET A 135 -1.14 -10.59 5.11
C MET A 135 -0.15 -9.46 5.40
N ILE A 136 1.07 -9.61 4.93
CA ILE A 136 2.12 -8.61 5.11
C ILE A 136 1.98 -7.60 3.98
N LYS A 137 1.70 -6.33 4.31
CA LYS A 137 1.64 -5.26 3.30
C LYS A 137 3.07 -4.85 2.97
N SER A 138 3.46 -4.99 1.71
CA SER A 138 4.73 -4.49 1.21
C SER A 138 4.44 -3.19 0.45
N VAL A 139 5.12 -2.14 0.85
CA VAL A 139 5.03 -0.80 0.28
C VAL A 139 6.44 -0.32 -0.03
N SER A 140 6.58 0.53 -1.04
CA SER A 140 7.82 1.23 -1.32
C SER A 140 7.64 2.72 -1.05
N GLY A 141 8.61 3.36 -0.42
CA GLY A 141 8.57 4.77 -0.08
C GLY A 141 9.36 5.11 1.18
N TYR A 142 9.24 6.36 1.61
CA TYR A 142 9.89 6.88 2.79
C TYR A 142 9.10 6.49 4.04
N ILE A 143 9.78 6.01 5.08
CA ILE A 143 9.16 5.70 6.38
C ILE A 143 9.33 6.93 7.28
N VAL A 144 8.22 7.52 7.71
CA VAL A 144 8.18 8.73 8.53
C VAL A 144 7.34 8.54 9.79
N PRO A 145 7.57 9.30 10.86
CA PRO A 145 6.69 9.28 12.03
C PRO A 145 5.24 9.64 11.67
N ALA A 146 4.29 8.82 12.13
CA ALA A 146 2.87 9.08 12.01
C ALA A 146 2.49 10.28 12.88
N LYS A 147 1.68 11.20 12.36
CA LYS A 147 1.20 12.34 13.16
C LYS A 147 0.32 11.82 14.29
N ASN A 148 0.79 11.95 15.53
CA ASN A 148 0.00 11.70 16.72
C ASN A 148 -1.10 12.76 16.76
N THR A 149 -2.34 12.43 16.39
CA THR A 149 -3.48 13.32 16.65
C THR A 149 -3.67 13.37 18.16
N THR A 150 -3.20 14.47 18.76
CA THR A 150 -3.36 14.80 20.18
C THR A 150 -4.71 15.47 20.39
#